data_AF-A0A7W3TY33-F1
#
_entry.id   AF-A0A7W3TY33-F1
#
_cell.length_a   1.000
_cell.length_b   1.000
_cell.length_c   1.000
_cell.angle_alpha   90.00
_cell.angle_beta   90.00
_cell.angle_gamma   90.00
#
_symmetry.space_group_name_H-M   'P 1'
#
loop_
_entity.id
_entity.type
_entity.pdbx_description
1 polymer ?
#
loop_
_entity_poly.entity_id
_entity_poly.type
_entity_poly.pdbx_seq_one_letter_code
_entity_poly.pdbx_strand_id
1 'polypeptide(L)' 'MQEMQLPNRKQRKQTTLRLPPNLYKQIEVEAKRQGISINAFTVSLFNHYVSQYQWFHDDSQKIQHV' A
#
# COMPACT_ATOMS: atom_id res chain seq x y z
N MET A 1 -22.94 -27.85 20.40
CA MET A 1 -22.45 -26.46 20.43
C MET A 1 -22.04 -26.11 19.02
N GLN A 2 -22.67 -25.13 18.38
CA GLN A 2 -22.34 -24.73 17.01
C GLN A 2 -21.10 -23.84 17.04
N GLU A 3 -20.06 -24.24 16.30
CA GLU A 3 -18.86 -23.43 16.11
C GLU A 3 -19.22 -22.18 15.31
N MET A 4 -19.14 -21.02 15.97
CA MET A 4 -19.33 -19.73 15.32
C MET A 4 -18.13 -19.46 14.39
N GLN A 5 -18.34 -19.62 13.08
CA GLN A 5 -17.36 -19.27 12.06
C GLN A 5 -17.16 -17.75 12.06
N LEU A 6 -16.10 -17.29 12.71
CA LEU A 6 -15.68 -15.89 12.65
C LEU A 6 -15.38 -15.54 11.18
N PRO A 7 -15.90 -14.41 10.66
CA PRO A 7 -15.66 -14.01 9.29
C PRO A 7 -14.15 -13.89 9.03
N ASN A 8 -13.72 -14.48 7.93
CA ASN A 8 -12.33 -14.52 7.46
C ASN A 8 -11.78 -13.08 7.42
N ARG A 9 -11.12 -12.63 8.50
CA ARG A 9 -10.40 -11.36 8.54
C ARG A 9 -9.38 -11.45 7.41
N LYS A 10 -9.60 -10.71 6.32
CA LYS A 10 -8.68 -10.62 5.16
C LYS A 10 -7.25 -10.62 5.70
N GLN A 11 -6.55 -11.74 5.52
CA GLN A 11 -5.27 -11.95 6.18
C GLN A 11 -4.29 -10.89 5.68
N ARG A 12 -3.87 -10.00 6.58
CA ARG A 12 -2.85 -9.00 6.24
C ARG A 12 -1.51 -9.70 6.22
N LYS A 13 -0.78 -9.57 5.11
CA LYS A 13 0.60 -10.04 5.03
C LYS A 13 1.50 -9.02 5.74
N GLN A 14 2.41 -9.52 6.58
CA GLN A 14 3.46 -8.70 7.18
C GLN A 14 4.68 -8.68 6.25
N THR A 15 5.32 -7.53 6.13
CA THR A 15 6.53 -7.36 5.32
C THR A 15 7.47 -6.40 6.03
N THR A 16 8.76 -6.71 6.00
CA THR A 16 9.83 -5.86 6.56
C THR A 16 10.55 -5.16 5.41
N LEU A 17 10.65 -3.84 5.49
CA LEU A 17 11.32 -3.01 4.49
C LEU A 17 12.64 -2.47 5.07
N ARG A 18 13.72 -2.57 4.30
CA ARG A 18 15.00 -1.94 4.62
C ARG A 18 15.11 -0.65 3.82
N LEU A 19 15.22 0.49 4.51
CA LEU A 19 15.25 1.82 3.91
C LEU A 19 16.56 2.53 4.26
N PRO A 20 17.07 3.42 3.40
CA PRO A 20 18.11 4.37 3.78
C PRO A 20 17.66 5.18 5.00
N PRO A 21 18.56 5.46 5.98
CA PRO A 21 18.19 6.15 7.22
C PRO A 21 17.51 7.51 7.00
N ASN A 22 17.96 8.25 5.99
CA ASN A 22 17.40 9.57 5.67
C ASN A 22 15.96 9.47 5.15
N LEU A 23 15.66 8.45 4.33
CA LEU A 23 14.32 8.22 3.81
C LEU A 23 13.35 7.81 4.92
N TYR A 24 13.79 6.93 5.83
CA TYR A 24 12.99 6.53 6.99
C TYR A 24 12.60 7.75 7.84
N LYS A 25 13.55 8.64 8.14
CA LYS A 25 13.29 9.86 8.91
C LYS A 25 12.29 10.78 8.22
N GLN A 26 12.39 10.94 6.91
CA GLN A 26 11.43 11.77 6.14
C GLN A 26 10.02 11.18 6.23
N ILE A 27 9.88 9.87 6.03
CA ILE A 27 8.61 9.15 6.17
C ILE A 27 8.02 9.32 7.58
N GLU A 28 8.84 9.20 8.61
CA GLU A 28 8.41 9.35 10.01
C GLU A 28 7.91 10.77 10.30
N VAL A 29 8.63 11.80 9.84
CA VAL A 29 8.22 13.20 10.01
C VAL A 29 6.89 13.48 9.32
N GLU A 30 6.71 13.00 8.09
CA GLU A 30 5.47 13.21 7.34
C GLU A 30 4.28 12.45 7.95
N ALA A 31 4.48 11.21 8.38
CA ALA A 31 3.45 10.46 9.10
C ALA A 31 3.01 11.19 10.38
N LYS A 32 3.98 11.74 11.14
CA LYS A 32 3.70 12.54 12.34
C LYS A 32 2.95 13.83 12.02
N ARG A 33 3.33 14.55 10.95
CA ARG A 33 2.64 15.76 10.49
C ARG A 33 1.16 15.50 10.16
N GLN A 34 0.87 14.32 9.61
CA GLN A 34 -0.49 13.92 9.24
C GLN A 34 -1.27 13.24 10.39
N GLY A 35 -0.63 13.02 11.55
CA GLY A 35 -1.27 12.35 12.69
C GLY A 35 -1.59 10.87 12.44
N ILE A 36 -0.85 10.20 11.54
CA ILE A 36 -1.06 8.79 11.20
C ILE A 36 0.19 7.95 11.51
N SER A 37 0.01 6.63 11.57
CA SER A 37 1.14 5.71 11.76
C SER A 37 2.05 5.66 10.53
N ILE A 38 3.34 5.37 10.74
CA ILE A 38 4.33 5.15 9.67
C ILE A 38 3.84 4.08 8.68
N ASN A 39 3.23 3.01 9.17
CA ASN A 39 2.68 1.94 8.32
C ASN A 39 1.55 2.45 7.43
N ALA A 40 0.62 3.25 7.97
CA ALA A 40 -0.47 3.81 7.19
C ALA A 40 0.05 4.77 6.11
N PHE A 41 1.00 5.64 6.47
CA PHE A 41 1.64 6.53 5.52
C PHE A 41 2.38 5.75 4.42
N THR A 42 3.18 4.74 4.79
CA THR A 42 3.91 3.89 3.84
C THR A 42 2.96 3.18 2.87
N VAL A 43 1.84 2.64 3.37
CA VAL A 43 0.81 2.02 2.50
C VAL A 43 0.20 3.05 1.56
N SER A 44 -0.04 4.28 2.00
CA SER A 44 -0.56 5.36 1.14
C SER A 44 0.40 5.71 0.00
N LEU A 45 1.71 5.74 0.28
CA LEU A 45 2.75 5.94 -0.74
C LEU A 45 2.76 4.82 -1.77
N PHE A 46 2.67 3.56 -1.33
CA PHE A 46 2.57 2.42 -2.25
C PHE A 46 1.30 2.48 -3.09
N ASN A 47 0.16 2.81 -2.49
CA ASN A 47 -1.10 2.93 -3.23
C ASN A 47 -1.03 4.05 -4.26
N HIS A 48 -0.47 5.21 -3.89
CA HIS A 48 -0.25 6.32 -4.81
C HIS A 48 0.63 5.88 -5.98
N TYR A 49 1.80 5.32 -5.71
CA TYR A 49 2.71 4.84 -6.76
C TYR A 49 2.05 3.79 -7.67
N VAL A 50 1.45 2.74 -7.10
CA VAL A 50 0.81 1.67 -7.89
C VAL A 50 -0.35 2.19 -8.73
N SER A 51 -1.19 3.07 -8.18
CA SER A 51 -2.33 3.65 -8.93
C SER A 51 -1.87 4.48 -10.14
N GLN A 52 -0.77 5.22 -10.01
CA GLN A 52 -0.18 5.94 -11.14
C GLN A 52 0.33 4.97 -12.20
N TYR A 53 1.02 3.89 -11.81
CA TYR A 53 1.54 2.89 -12.76
C TYR A 53 0.44 2.07 -13.45
N GLN A 54 -0.65 1.74 -12.75
CA GLN A 54 -1.79 1.06 -13.36
C GLN A 54 -2.45 1.91 -14.45
N TRP A 55 -2.52 3.24 -14.25
CA TRP A 55 -3.01 4.15 -15.27
C TRP A 55 -2.16 4.12 -16.56
N PHE A 56 -0.83 4.07 -16.43
CA PHE A 56 0.05 3.98 -17.59
C PHE A 56 0.04 2.62 -18.31
N HIS A 57 -0.38 1.54 -17.65
CA HIS A 57 -0.43 0.21 -18.26
C HIS A 57 -1.77 -0.12 -18.92
N ASP A 58 -2.89 0.48 -18.50
CA ASP A 58 -4.22 0.18 -19.05
C ASP A 58 -4.44 0.73 -20.48
N ASP A 59 -3.72 1.80 -20.85
CA ASP A 59 -3.77 2.34 -22.22
C ASP A 59 -3.02 1.48 -23.25
N SER A 60 -2.18 0.56 -22.80
CA SER A 60 -1.40 -0.33 -23.70
C SER A 60 -2.15 -1.58 -24.15
N GLN A 61 -3.34 -1.86 -23.60
CA GLN A 61 -4.14 -3.07 -23.91
C GLN A 61 -5.36 -2.80 -24.80
N LYS A 62 -5.64 -1.56 -25.21
CA LYS A 62 -6.82 -1.20 -26.04
C LYS A 62 -6.58 -1.17 -27.55
N ILE A 63 -5.38 -1.50 -28.04
CA ILE A 63 -5.05 -1.50 -29.47
C ILE A 63 -4.66 -2.91 -29.96
N GLN A 64 -5.46 -3.94 -29.67
CA GLN A 64 -5.37 -5.22 -30.39
C GLN A 64 -6.74 -5.91 -30.45
N HIS A 65 -7.75 -5.23 -30.99
CA HIS A 65 -8.91 -5.90 -31.61
C HIS A 65 -9.40 -5.00 -32.75
N VAL A 66 -8.76 -5.15 -33.91
CA VAL A 66 -9.32 -4.82 -35.23
C VAL A 66 -9.50 -6.14 -35.96
#